data_AF-A0A7S0F644-F1
#
_entry.id   AF-A0A7S0F644-F1
#
_cell.length_a   1.000
_cell.length_b   1.000
_cell.length_c   1.000
_cell.angle_alpha   90.00
_cell.angle_beta   90.00
_cell.angle_gamma   90.00
#
_symmetry.space_group_name_H-M   'P 1'
#
loop_
_entity.id
_entity.type
_entity.pdbx_description
1 polymer ?
#
loop_
_entity_poly.entity_id
_entity_poly.type
_entity_poly.pdbx_seq_one_letter_code
_entity_poly.pdbx_strand_id
1 'polypeptide(L)'
;AAAQQRSMLVTKHGADVAKTVHVTARDIDVLLGRGQPFQRHPGTVAMMKMVEDARSEHEEAGLFAKKGITKRIVNAIKSKGGFFLQRTDDDMWIEVSDSKAHEKVAMGFRNLARKD
;
A
#
# COMPACT_ATOMS: atom_id res chain seq x y z
N ALA A 1 -17.14 -16.42 -9.69
CA ALA A 1 -16.12 -17.04 -10.56
C ALA A 1 -15.44 -15.96 -11.37
N ALA A 2 -14.14 -15.73 -11.14
CA ALA A 2 -13.20 -15.05 -12.03
C ALA A 2 -11.82 -15.20 -11.38
N ALA A 3 -11.18 -16.36 -11.57
CA ALA A 3 -9.76 -16.50 -11.25
C ALA A 3 -8.99 -15.66 -12.28
N GLN A 4 -8.62 -14.44 -11.90
CA GLN A 4 -7.89 -13.52 -12.78
C GLN A 4 -6.50 -14.10 -13.10
N GLN A 5 -6.25 -14.34 -14.39
CA GLN A 5 -4.97 -14.78 -14.92
C GLN A 5 -3.86 -13.82 -14.50
N ARG A 6 -2.86 -14.35 -13.79
CA ARG A 6 -1.62 -13.65 -13.47
C ARG A 6 -0.73 -13.69 -14.71
N SER A 7 -0.54 -12.54 -15.37
CA SER A 7 0.43 -12.40 -16.46
C SER A 7 1.64 -11.61 -15.98
N MET A 8 2.82 -12.18 -16.19
CA MET A 8 4.12 -11.66 -15.81
C MET A 8 4.64 -10.81 -16.97
N LEU A 9 4.69 -9.48 -16.83
CA LEU A 9 5.28 -8.59 -17.84
C LEU A 9 6.55 -7.93 -17.28
N VAL A 10 7.64 -8.07 -18.03
CA VAL A 10 8.94 -7.45 -17.74
C VAL A 10 8.95 -6.05 -18.32
N THR A 11 9.03 -5.02 -17.48
CA THR A 11 9.18 -3.63 -17.93
C THR A 11 10.65 -3.26 -18.13
N LYS A 12 10.96 -2.65 -19.28
CA LYS A 12 12.27 -2.12 -19.65
C LYS A 12 12.56 -0.83 -18.88
N HIS A 13 13.07 -0.90 -17.65
CA HIS A 13 13.94 0.09 -17.02
C HIS A 13 14.61 -0.60 -15.81
N GLY A 14 15.94 -0.49 -15.72
CA GLY A 14 16.83 -1.39 -14.98
C GLY A 14 16.52 -1.61 -13.49
N ALA A 15 17.04 -2.76 -13.04
CA ALA A 15 16.92 -3.44 -11.75
C ALA A 15 15.67 -4.34 -11.61
N ASP A 16 15.93 -5.64 -11.79
CA ASP A 16 15.06 -6.80 -11.60
C ASP A 16 14.10 -6.68 -10.39
N VAL A 17 12.80 -6.87 -10.61
CA VAL A 17 11.90 -7.87 -9.96
C VAL A 17 10.60 -7.92 -10.77
N ALA A 18 10.08 -9.12 -11.05
CA ALA A 18 8.74 -9.32 -11.59
C ALA A 18 7.68 -8.65 -10.71
N LYS A 19 7.13 -7.51 -11.15
CA LYS A 19 5.97 -6.92 -10.51
C LYS A 19 4.73 -7.58 -11.07
N THR A 20 3.89 -8.11 -10.20
CA THR A 20 2.56 -8.58 -10.60
C THR A 20 1.82 -7.41 -11.22
N VAL A 21 1.42 -7.58 -12.48
CA VAL A 21 0.57 -6.62 -13.19
C VAL A 21 -0.88 -7.05 -13.00
N HIS A 22 -1.73 -6.09 -12.65
CA HIS A 22 -3.14 -6.27 -12.42
C HIS A 22 -3.93 -5.39 -13.40
N VAL A 23 -4.95 -5.99 -14.03
CA VAL A 23 -5.85 -5.27 -14.94
C VAL A 23 -6.80 -4.36 -14.15
N THR A 24 -7.20 -4.78 -12.95
CA THR A 24 -8.13 -4.04 -12.08
C THR A 24 -7.65 -4.06 -10.64
N ALA A 25 -7.78 -2.93 -9.94
CA ALA A 25 -7.65 -2.88 -8.49
C ALA A 25 -8.91 -3.46 -7.84
N ARG A 26 -8.73 -4.28 -6.79
CA ARG A 26 -9.82 -4.83 -5.99
C ARG A 26 -9.96 -4.03 -4.70
N ASP A 27 -11.10 -4.13 -4.04
CA ASP A 27 -11.39 -3.38 -2.80
C ASP A 27 -10.39 -3.63 -1.67
N ILE A 28 -9.74 -4.79 -1.62
CA ILE A 28 -8.71 -5.11 -0.61
C ILE A 28 -7.33 -4.52 -0.92
N ASP A 29 -7.13 -3.99 -2.13
CA ASP A 29 -5.87 -3.42 -2.58
C ASP A 29 -5.75 -1.95 -2.14
N VAL A 30 -4.56 -1.56 -1.71
CA VAL A 30 -4.24 -0.18 -1.31
C VAL A 30 -3.68 0.56 -2.51
N LEU A 31 -4.29 1.69 -2.87
CA LEU A 31 -3.84 2.47 -4.03
C LEU A 31 -2.86 3.57 -3.61
N LEU A 32 -1.71 3.57 -4.28
CA LEU A 32 -0.74 4.65 -4.25
C LEU A 32 -1.08 5.64 -5.37
N GLY A 33 -1.14 6.92 -5.00
CA GLY A 33 -1.52 8.01 -5.89
C GLY A 33 -1.91 9.26 -5.11
N ARG A 34 -2.37 10.29 -5.81
CA ARG A 34 -2.75 11.59 -5.24
C ARG A 34 -4.23 11.89 -5.52
N GLY A 35 -4.88 12.58 -4.60
CA GLY A 35 -6.27 13.04 -4.75
C GLY A 35 -7.33 12.05 -4.28
N GLN A 36 -8.59 12.48 -4.38
CA GLN A 36 -9.76 11.80 -3.82
C GLN A 36 -9.95 10.35 -4.30
N PRO A 37 -9.78 9.99 -5.60
CA PRO A 37 -10.02 8.62 -6.05
C PRO A 37 -9.16 7.58 -5.34
N PHE A 38 -7.90 7.90 -5.07
CA PHE A 38 -6.97 7.01 -4.38
C PHE A 38 -7.19 6.98 -2.87
N GLN A 39 -7.57 8.12 -2.29
CA GLN A 39 -7.80 8.28 -0.85
C GLN A 39 -9.10 7.59 -0.40
N ARG A 40 -10.15 7.65 -1.22
CA ARG A 40 -11.46 7.04 -0.92
C ARG A 40 -11.56 5.57 -1.31
N HIS A 41 -10.55 5.02 -1.98
CA HIS A 41 -10.55 3.61 -2.35
C HIS A 41 -10.67 2.72 -1.10
N PRO A 42 -11.52 1.67 -1.09
CA PRO A 42 -11.81 0.88 0.11
C PRO A 42 -10.56 0.36 0.83
N GLY A 43 -9.58 -0.16 0.11
CA GLY A 43 -8.35 -0.66 0.72
C GLY A 43 -7.47 0.44 1.31
N THR A 44 -7.45 1.64 0.69
CA THR A 44 -6.75 2.81 1.25
C THR A 44 -7.44 3.29 2.53
N VAL A 45 -8.77 3.30 2.57
CA VAL A 45 -9.55 3.65 3.76
C VAL A 45 -9.29 2.64 4.88
N ALA A 46 -9.31 1.33 4.57
CA ALA A 46 -9.01 0.28 5.54
C ALA A 46 -7.58 0.39 6.09
N MET A 47 -6.59 0.70 5.24
CA MET A 47 -5.22 0.97 5.66
C MET A 47 -5.15 2.19 6.60
N MET A 48 -5.86 3.29 6.27
CA MET A 48 -5.88 4.48 7.12
C MET A 48 -6.53 4.22 8.48
N LYS A 49 -7.56 3.38 8.55
CA LYS A 49 -8.13 2.94 9.82
C LYS A 49 -7.09 2.19 10.68
N MET A 50 -6.30 1.28 10.08
CA MET A 50 -5.22 0.61 10.82
C MET A 50 -4.13 1.58 11.30
N VAL A 51 -3.88 2.65 10.56
CA VAL A 51 -2.95 3.72 10.95
C VAL A 51 -3.51 4.52 12.13
N GLU A 52 -4.79 4.87 12.10
CA GLU A 52 -5.49 5.56 13.18
C GLU A 52 -5.53 4.70 14.45
N ASP A 53 -5.87 3.41 14.33
CA ASP A 53 -5.90 2.46 15.45
C ASP A 53 -4.51 2.29 16.10
N ALA A 54 -3.43 2.37 15.32
CA ALA A 54 -2.06 2.23 15.79
C ALA A 54 -1.39 3.57 16.17
N ARG A 55 -2.14 4.68 16.17
CA ARG A 55 -1.60 6.03 16.34
C ARG A 55 -0.85 6.22 17.65
N SER A 56 -1.49 5.92 18.79
CA SER A 56 -0.89 6.13 20.13
C SER A 56 0.41 5.36 20.27
N GLU A 57 0.39 4.07 19.90
CA GLU A 57 1.59 3.20 19.91
C GLU A 57 2.70 3.77 19.02
N HIS A 58 2.35 4.32 17.86
CA HIS A 58 3.33 4.92 16.96
C HIS A 58 3.89 6.24 17.49
N GLU A 59 3.10 7.08 18.15
CA GLU A 59 3.57 8.36 18.71
C GLU A 59 4.57 8.14 19.85
N GLU A 60 4.27 7.20 20.74
CA GLU A 60 5.11 6.81 21.89
C GLU A 60 6.36 6.02 21.48
N ALA A 61 6.34 5.39 20.29
CA ALA A 61 7.41 4.54 19.81
C ALA A 61 8.69 5.31 19.43
N GLY A 62 9.84 4.73 19.80
CA GLY A 62 11.14 5.09 19.23
C GLY A 62 11.29 4.68 17.77
N LEU A 63 12.37 5.15 17.11
CA LEU A 63 12.60 4.98 15.67
C LEU A 63 12.48 3.52 15.18
N PHE A 64 13.08 2.57 15.90
CA PHE A 64 13.04 1.15 15.54
C PHE A 64 11.64 0.55 15.68
N ALA A 65 10.91 0.92 16.73
CA ALA A 65 9.55 0.45 16.98
C ALA A 65 8.56 0.99 15.94
N LYS A 66 8.70 2.25 15.51
CA LYS A 66 7.90 2.84 14.41
C LYS A 66 7.99 2.04 13.11
N LYS A 67 9.19 1.56 12.77
CA LYS A 67 9.39 0.66 11.62
C LYS A 67 8.68 -0.68 11.81
N GLY A 68 8.69 -1.22 13.03
CA GLY A 68 7.95 -2.43 13.40
C GLY A 68 6.43 -2.28 13.21
N ILE A 69 5.85 -1.18 13.69
CA ILE A 69 4.43 -0.86 13.54
C ILE A 69 4.04 -0.75 12.07
N THR A 70 4.84 -0.02 11.29
CA THR A 70 4.65 0.14 9.84
C THR A 70 4.65 -1.22 9.11
N LYS A 71 5.62 -2.08 9.43
CA LYS A 71 5.74 -3.43 8.87
C LYS A 71 4.54 -4.31 9.25
N ARG A 72 4.06 -4.21 10.48
CA ARG A 72 2.88 -4.96 10.96
C ARG A 72 1.63 -4.64 10.13
N ILE A 73 1.39 -3.36 9.84
CA ILE A 73 0.25 -2.93 9.00
C ILE A 73 0.37 -3.46 7.57
N VAL A 74 1.55 -3.34 6.94
CA VAL A 74 1.78 -3.88 5.58
C VAL A 74 1.54 -5.39 5.55
N ASN A 75 2.08 -6.12 6.52
CA ASN A 75 1.91 -7.57 6.62
C ASN A 75 0.43 -7.97 6.84
N ALA A 76 -0.33 -7.22 7.63
CA ALA A 76 -1.74 -7.48 7.87
C ALA A 76 -2.61 -7.31 6.62
N ILE A 77 -2.24 -6.40 5.71
CA ILE A 77 -2.92 -6.22 4.42
C ILE A 77 -2.52 -7.35 3.46
N LYS A 78 -1.22 -7.65 3.37
CA LYS A 78 -0.71 -8.71 2.48
C LYS A 78 -1.19 -10.11 2.89
N SER A 79 -1.29 -10.40 4.19
CA SER A 79 -1.80 -11.69 4.69
C SER A 79 -3.27 -11.93 4.36
N LYS A 80 -4.06 -10.86 4.15
CA LYS A 80 -5.43 -10.90 3.64
C LYS A 80 -5.51 -11.00 2.11
N GLY A 81 -4.37 -11.08 1.43
CA GLY A 81 -4.25 -11.14 -0.02
C GLY A 81 -4.38 -9.79 -0.74
N GLY A 82 -4.30 -8.67 -0.01
CA GLY A 82 -4.30 -7.32 -0.57
C GLY A 82 -2.91 -6.89 -1.04
N PHE A 83 -2.86 -6.09 -2.10
CA PHE A 83 -1.62 -5.54 -2.65
C PHE A 83 -1.53 -4.04 -2.42
N PHE A 84 -0.30 -3.51 -2.49
CA PHE A 84 -0.08 -2.07 -2.62
C PHE A 84 0.18 -1.78 -4.09
N LEU A 85 -0.76 -1.08 -4.73
CA LEU A 85 -0.77 -0.90 -6.19
C LEU A 85 -0.43 0.54 -6.56
N GLN A 86 0.37 0.71 -7.59
CA GLN A 86 0.62 2.00 -8.25
C GLN A 86 0.13 1.92 -9.70
N ARG A 87 -0.52 2.98 -10.18
CA ARG A 87 -0.95 3.07 -11.57
C ARG A 87 0.23 3.40 -12.48
N THR A 88 0.33 2.71 -13.62
CA THR A 88 1.31 2.99 -14.68
C THR A 88 0.72 3.99 -15.68
N ASP A 89 1.55 4.45 -16.63
CA ASP A 89 1.12 5.35 -17.70
C ASP A 89 0.13 4.68 -18.66
N ASP A 90 0.22 3.36 -18.82
CA ASP A 90 -0.72 2.54 -19.60
C ASP A 90 -2.05 2.23 -18.85
N ASP A 91 -2.35 2.97 -17.78
CA ASP A 91 -3.51 2.78 -16.89
C ASP A 91 -3.63 1.39 -16.25
N MET A 92 -2.53 0.62 -16.22
CA MET A 92 -2.43 -0.67 -15.54
C MET A 92 -2.04 -0.49 -14.06
N TRP A 93 -2.29 -1.51 -13.24
CA TRP A 93 -1.88 -1.52 -11.84
C TRP A 93 -0.69 -2.45 -11.62
N ILE A 94 0.33 -1.98 -10.92
CA ILE A 94 1.50 -2.79 -10.57
C ILE A 94 1.67 -2.85 -9.05
N GLU A 95 2.00 -4.04 -8.54
CA GLU A 95 2.42 -4.15 -7.15
C GLU A 95 3.74 -3.38 -6.91
N VAL A 96 3.77 -2.57 -5.86
CA VAL A 96 4.98 -1.87 -5.44
C VAL A 96 5.83 -2.72 -4.50
N SER A 97 7.12 -2.37 -4.38
CA SER A 97 8.01 -3.04 -3.43
C SER A 97 7.57 -2.81 -1.98
N ASP A 98 7.96 -3.71 -1.09
CA ASP A 98 7.71 -3.57 0.36
C ASP A 98 8.23 -2.25 0.91
N SER A 99 9.36 -1.75 0.41
CA SER A 99 9.89 -0.45 0.80
C SER A 99 8.89 0.68 0.52
N LYS A 100 8.29 0.71 -0.68
CA LYS A 100 7.25 1.68 -1.04
C LYS A 100 5.95 1.47 -0.25
N ALA A 101 5.58 0.22 0.03
CA ALA A 101 4.41 -0.08 0.88
C ALA A 101 4.60 0.46 2.30
N HIS A 102 5.78 0.23 2.90
CA HIS A 102 6.13 0.79 4.21
C HIS A 102 6.12 2.32 4.18
N GLU A 103 6.71 2.94 3.16
CA GLU A 103 6.70 4.40 3.01
C GLU A 103 5.28 4.97 2.94
N LYS A 104 4.38 4.30 2.20
CA LYS A 104 2.96 4.68 2.12
C LYS A 104 2.27 4.66 3.49
N VAL A 105 2.50 3.63 4.31
CA VAL A 105 1.95 3.54 5.66
C VAL A 105 2.57 4.60 6.58
N ALA A 106 3.89 4.80 6.54
CA ALA A 106 4.57 5.83 7.31
C ALA A 106 4.09 7.25 6.96
N MET A 107 3.79 7.49 5.67
CA MET A 107 3.16 8.74 5.23
C MET A 107 1.74 8.91 5.79
N GLY A 108 1.00 7.80 5.97
CA GLY A 108 -0.29 7.79 6.66
C GLY A 108 -0.18 8.39 8.06
N PHE A 109 0.76 7.90 8.88
CA PHE A 109 1.01 8.46 10.22
C PHE A 109 1.40 9.94 10.17
N ARG A 110 2.29 10.33 9.25
CA ARG A 110 2.69 11.75 9.09
C ARG A 110 1.54 12.66 8.69
N ASN A 111 0.63 12.17 7.85
CA ASN A 111 -0.53 12.95 7.42
C ASN A 111 -1.58 13.06 8.53
N LEU A 112 -1.72 12.03 9.37
CA LEU A 112 -2.59 12.05 10.54
C LEU A 112 -2.11 13.11 11.53
N ALA A 113 -0.82 13.11 11.88
CA ALA A 113 -0.22 14.06 12.82
C ALA A 113 -0.23 15.54 12.37
N ARG A 114 -0.56 15.84 11.11
CA ARG A 114 -0.75 17.23 10.62
C ARG A 114 -2.18 17.73 10.75
N LYS A 115 -3.13 16.84 10.99
CA LYS A 115 -4.57 17.16 11.05
C LYS A 115 -5.02 17.51 12.48
N ASP A 116 -4.21 17.17 13.48
CA ASP A 116 -4.39 17.60 14.87
C ASP A 116 -3.65 18.91 15.12
#